data_AF-A0A9P6ELT6-F1
#
_entry.id   AF-A0A9P6ELT6-F1
#
_cell.length_a   1.000
_cell.length_b   1.000
_cell.length_c   1.000
_cell.angle_alpha   90.00
_cell.angle_beta   90.00
_cell.angle_gamma   90.00
#
_symmetry.space_group_name_H-M   'P 1'
#
loop_
_entity.id
_entity.type
_entity.pdbx_description
1 polymer ?
#
loop_
_entity_poly.entity_id
_entity_poly.type
_entity_poly.pdbx_seq_one_letter_code
_entity_poly.pdbx_strand_id
1 'polypeptide(L)'
;MSVKSFASDELCTLSSSESDTEAMTAASTSIVDDPKPSESETMEHELIFPEVIEKPIYTFKWPHRLKDFDSLLPLLRDLPGFTFENSQYHLRGPIPKESQEELFELAETVGRLKLCGTQDYFAPGLLLRLALLRPKGSLFPFLHDLRVEDGTSFLESLSLFLSPALRLVTFSGINEAHEASLVTFLQTAAQEVAGLSIVLQQNQLSRMAIEESIHYGSIQSLHLINSVKVFDYHLIEALGHLRSLKELAIQDTDASAEYRPCAVVLADEEEARVLEEQAREKAEKRLQEFEREEEMKRLEEEARELEAGRLEEVKHLLQEVPHGQELITRLEDERFSILNRVQQQHGETLNPQDERSQILNEKLDCFRMREENAEKRKRQEEERDQADKRRKSEVPQDEQLHPATSSTGECQTMSLDGLPAQPPDLLNTPPTLNIRSSSPEPPEWLSCVDQTDHPFCSQSPSAKLFPTLTHLSVTGSLVLLRDIIGAVSSPVLSDVDIRVVASRGEGLDDASKIAELVAFRWFSDIRTFAFDVGPLDDNATAPTFSNSAFRKLLHSSSITQLQLTGWTIEELEINLTALSQVKPGPSKLQTLTLPCHPGTAGISLKKLGYIAKHCP
;
A
#
# COMPACT_ATOMS: atom_id res chain seq x y z
N MET A 1 14.90 26.82 -53.12
CA MET A 1 13.45 26.71 -52.85
C MET A 1 13.27 26.76 -51.34
N SER A 2 13.39 27.97 -50.78
CA SER A 2 12.31 28.79 -50.20
C SER A 2 11.78 28.26 -48.87
N VAL A 3 12.51 28.61 -47.81
CA VAL A 3 12.12 28.52 -46.41
C VAL A 3 11.30 29.78 -46.09
N LYS A 4 10.07 29.62 -45.58
CA LYS A 4 9.24 30.74 -45.10
C LYS A 4 9.33 30.81 -43.58
N SER A 5 10.00 31.86 -43.10
CA SER A 5 9.92 32.39 -41.75
C SER A 5 8.60 33.14 -41.56
N PHE A 6 7.90 32.91 -40.45
CA PHE A 6 6.91 33.84 -39.93
C PHE A 6 7.38 34.29 -38.55
N ALA A 7 7.72 35.58 -38.48
CA ALA A 7 7.81 36.35 -37.25
C ALA A 7 6.41 36.84 -36.89
N SER A 8 6.11 36.93 -35.60
CA SER A 8 4.97 37.68 -35.10
C SER A 8 5.40 38.34 -33.79
N ASP A 9 5.56 39.65 -33.87
CA ASP A 9 5.70 40.60 -32.78
C ASP A 9 4.37 40.70 -32.02
N GLU A 10 4.38 40.60 -30.70
CA GLU A 10 3.34 41.21 -29.87
C GLU A 10 3.96 41.95 -28.69
N LEU A 11 3.82 43.28 -28.77
CA LEU A 11 4.03 44.27 -27.73
C LEU A 11 2.87 44.18 -26.73
N CYS A 12 3.17 43.97 -25.45
CA CYS A 12 2.22 44.21 -24.36
C CYS A 12 2.68 45.38 -23.49
N THR A 13 1.92 46.46 -23.59
CA THR A 13 2.05 47.73 -22.88
C THR A 13 1.74 47.61 -21.40
N LEU A 14 2.61 48.17 -20.58
CA LEU A 14 2.40 48.48 -19.16
C LEU A 14 1.33 49.57 -19.01
N SER A 15 0.29 49.31 -18.23
CA SER A 15 -0.61 50.35 -17.71
C SER A 15 -0.57 50.37 -16.19
N SER A 16 0.08 51.40 -15.69
CA SER A 16 0.03 51.89 -14.31
C SER A 16 -1.35 52.47 -13.99
N SER A 17 -1.87 52.18 -12.80
CA SER A 17 -2.92 52.99 -12.18
C SER A 17 -2.63 53.11 -10.69
N GLU A 18 -2.19 54.31 -10.32
CA GLU A 18 -2.17 54.85 -8.97
C GLU A 18 -3.60 55.08 -8.48
N SER A 19 -3.86 54.82 -7.20
CA SER A 19 -4.87 55.54 -6.44
C SER A 19 -4.57 55.45 -4.94
N ASP A 20 -4.03 56.54 -4.41
CA ASP A 20 -4.10 56.88 -2.99
C ASP A 20 -5.53 57.26 -2.61
N THR A 21 -5.96 56.92 -1.39
CA THR A 21 -6.66 57.86 -0.48
C THR A 21 -6.79 57.26 0.93
N GLU A 22 -6.43 58.09 1.90
CA GLU A 22 -6.47 57.90 3.35
C GLU A 22 -7.90 57.82 3.91
N ALA A 23 -8.09 57.15 5.05
CA ALA A 23 -8.43 57.83 6.33
C ALA A 23 -8.91 56.86 7.43
N MET A 24 -8.29 57.03 8.61
CA MET A 24 -8.84 56.98 9.98
C MET A 24 -9.83 55.88 10.39
N THR A 25 -9.46 55.09 11.39
CA THR A 25 -10.16 55.10 12.70
C THR A 25 -9.27 54.50 13.80
N ALA A 26 -9.15 55.24 14.90
CA ALA A 26 -8.59 54.79 16.16
C ALA A 26 -9.66 54.10 17.01
N ALA A 27 -9.30 53.05 17.73
CA ALA A 27 -10.03 52.61 18.91
C ALA A 27 -9.06 51.98 19.93
N SER A 28 -9.03 52.61 21.10
CA SER A 28 -8.34 52.17 22.32
C SER A 28 -9.20 51.15 23.07
N THR A 29 -8.57 50.10 23.59
CA THR A 29 -9.11 49.24 24.68
C THR A 29 -7.89 48.65 25.39
N SER A 30 -7.47 49.24 26.51
CA SER A 30 -7.83 48.86 27.89
C SER A 30 -7.13 47.58 28.36
N ILE A 31 -6.03 47.82 29.06
CA ILE A 31 -5.28 46.87 29.89
C ILE A 31 -6.17 46.44 31.05
N VAL A 32 -6.35 45.13 31.22
CA VAL A 32 -6.91 44.52 32.42
C VAL A 32 -5.84 43.58 32.97
N ASP A 33 -5.40 43.90 34.18
CA ASP A 33 -4.55 43.07 35.02
C ASP A 33 -5.28 41.78 35.40
N ASP A 34 -4.62 40.63 35.20
CA ASP A 34 -5.08 39.35 35.73
C ASP A 34 -4.07 38.78 36.75
N PRO A 35 -4.56 38.09 37.80
CA PRO A 35 -3.79 37.86 39.01
C PRO A 35 -2.96 36.58 38.96
N LYS A 36 -1.80 36.71 39.61
CA LYS A 36 -0.85 35.66 40.02
C LYS A 36 -1.56 34.48 40.70
N PRO A 37 -1.38 33.22 40.26
CA PRO A 37 -1.73 32.06 41.06
C PRO A 37 -0.60 31.70 42.03
N SER A 38 -1.02 31.40 43.24
CA SER A 38 -0.26 30.94 44.41
C SER A 38 0.44 29.61 44.18
N GLU A 39 1.68 29.54 44.65
CA GLU A 39 2.48 28.33 44.84
C GLU A 39 1.81 27.41 45.87
N SER A 40 1.61 26.14 45.49
CA SER A 40 1.33 25.05 46.41
C SER A 40 2.41 23.98 46.21
N GLU A 41 3.29 23.86 47.19
CA GLU A 41 4.27 22.78 47.30
C GLU A 41 3.55 21.46 47.64
N THR A 42 3.61 20.51 46.71
CA THR A 42 3.35 19.09 46.99
C THR A 42 4.63 18.31 46.71
N MET A 43 5.24 17.79 47.78
CA MET A 43 6.34 16.82 47.71
C MET A 43 5.82 15.50 47.14
N GLU A 44 6.12 15.23 45.87
CA GLU A 44 5.98 13.91 45.27
C GLU A 44 7.36 13.25 45.17
N HIS A 45 7.46 12.01 45.65
CA HIS A 45 8.66 11.19 45.57
C HIS A 45 8.86 10.71 44.12
N GLU A 46 9.85 11.26 43.43
CA GLU A 46 10.29 10.79 42.11
C GLU A 46 10.91 9.38 42.20
N LEU A 47 10.25 8.43 41.55
CA LEU A 47 10.83 7.16 41.15
C LEU A 47 11.75 7.42 39.95
N ILE A 48 13.05 7.23 40.16
CA ILE A 48 14.09 7.36 39.13
C ILE A 48 13.92 6.23 38.10
N PHE A 49 13.33 6.55 36.95
CA PHE A 49 13.46 5.74 35.74
C PHE A 49 14.75 6.15 35.01
N PRO A 50 15.47 5.21 34.37
CA PRO A 50 16.67 5.54 33.62
C PRO A 50 16.32 6.52 32.50
N GLU A 51 16.92 7.72 32.55
CA GLU A 51 16.82 8.77 31.53
C GLU A 51 17.05 8.17 30.14
N VAL A 52 16.00 8.12 29.33
CA VAL A 52 16.15 8.17 27.88
C VAL A 52 16.82 9.51 27.62
N ILE A 53 18.08 9.48 27.18
CA ILE A 53 18.80 10.69 26.76
C ILE A 53 18.07 11.24 25.53
N GLU A 54 17.00 12.01 25.76
CA GLU A 54 16.37 12.83 24.75
C GLU A 54 17.43 13.83 24.32
N LYS A 55 17.99 13.62 23.13
CA LYS A 55 18.91 14.59 22.53
C LYS A 55 18.23 15.96 22.61
N PRO A 56 18.91 17.00 23.12
CA PRO A 56 18.30 18.31 23.30
C PRO A 56 17.66 18.75 21.98
N ILE A 57 16.35 18.99 22.00
CA ILE A 57 15.64 19.56 20.86
C ILE A 57 16.16 20.99 20.71
N TYR A 58 17.17 21.17 19.86
CA TYR A 58 17.71 22.48 19.55
C TYR A 58 16.58 23.31 18.93
N THR A 59 16.08 24.30 19.68
CA THR A 59 15.14 25.30 19.17
C THR A 59 15.89 26.22 18.21
N PHE A 60 15.87 25.83 16.93
CA PHE A 60 16.56 26.52 15.87
C PHE A 60 15.92 27.88 15.61
N LYS A 61 16.66 28.97 15.89
CA LYS A 61 16.21 30.33 15.59
C LYS A 61 16.59 30.68 14.15
N TRP A 62 15.58 30.84 13.30
CA TRP A 62 15.77 31.27 11.92
C TRP A 62 16.24 32.73 11.85
N PRO A 63 17.19 33.07 10.98
CA PRO A 63 17.54 34.46 10.71
C PRO A 63 16.33 35.18 10.08
N HIS A 64 16.20 36.48 10.35
CA HIS A 64 15.00 37.24 10.03
C HIS A 64 14.68 37.38 8.53
N ARG A 65 15.60 37.01 7.61
CA ARG A 65 15.38 37.02 6.16
C ARG A 65 16.20 35.92 5.46
N LEU A 66 15.58 34.77 5.25
CA LEU A 66 16.11 33.78 4.32
C LEU A 66 15.83 34.22 2.89
N LYS A 67 16.78 33.95 1.99
CA LYS A 67 16.74 34.27 0.57
C LYS A 67 16.67 32.98 -0.24
N ASP A 68 16.10 33.12 -1.43
CA ASP A 68 16.01 32.05 -2.42
C ASP A 68 17.06 32.27 -3.50
N PHE A 69 17.77 31.22 -3.85
CA PHE A 69 18.82 31.24 -4.85
C PHE A 69 18.51 30.21 -5.93
N ASP A 70 18.29 30.69 -7.16
CA ASP A 70 18.08 29.83 -8.32
C ASP A 70 19.40 29.23 -8.88
N SER A 71 20.54 29.70 -8.36
CA SER A 71 21.89 29.27 -8.73
C SER A 71 22.88 29.67 -7.65
N LEU A 72 24.05 29.02 -7.62
CA LEU A 72 25.17 29.44 -6.77
C LEU A 72 25.89 30.71 -7.28
N LEU A 73 25.65 31.13 -8.52
CA LEU A 73 26.36 32.28 -9.12
C LEU A 73 26.29 33.57 -8.29
N PRO A 74 25.14 33.98 -7.73
CA PRO A 74 25.07 35.21 -6.95
C PRO A 74 25.89 35.15 -5.65
N LEU A 75 26.20 33.96 -5.13
CA LEU A 75 27.08 33.79 -3.97
C LEU A 75 28.56 33.91 -4.34
N LEU A 76 28.91 33.51 -5.57
CA LEU A 76 30.29 33.30 -5.98
C LEU A 76 30.84 34.44 -6.82
N ARG A 77 29.96 35.24 -7.45
CA ARG A 77 30.34 36.29 -8.41
C ARG A 77 31.35 37.28 -7.85
N ASP A 78 31.22 37.64 -6.58
CA ASP A 78 32.03 38.67 -5.94
C ASP A 78 33.29 38.09 -5.26
N LEU A 79 33.48 36.76 -5.32
CA LEU A 79 34.65 36.13 -4.73
C LEU A 79 35.92 36.40 -5.55
N PRO A 80 36.99 36.87 -4.91
CA PRO A 80 38.27 37.03 -5.59
C PRO A 80 38.79 35.66 -6.06
N GLY A 81 39.18 35.59 -7.33
CA GLY A 81 39.64 34.35 -7.96
C GLY A 81 38.54 33.51 -8.60
N PHE A 82 37.28 33.93 -8.50
CA PHE A 82 36.19 33.38 -9.30
C PHE A 82 36.37 33.82 -10.76
N THR A 83 36.63 32.87 -11.64
CA THR A 83 37.03 33.10 -13.04
C THR A 83 36.25 32.19 -13.97
N PHE A 84 35.86 32.69 -15.13
CA PHE A 84 35.19 31.89 -16.16
C PHE A 84 36.18 31.51 -17.26
N GLU A 85 36.54 30.24 -17.35
CA GLU A 85 37.51 29.68 -18.31
C GLU A 85 36.97 28.40 -18.92
N ASN A 86 37.19 28.17 -20.22
CA ASN A 86 36.74 26.96 -20.93
C ASN A 86 35.25 26.66 -20.75
N SER A 87 34.43 27.71 -20.74
CA SER A 87 33.00 27.62 -20.46
C SER A 87 32.69 27.06 -19.07
N GLN A 88 33.57 27.22 -18.10
CA GLN A 88 33.36 26.85 -16.70
C GLN A 88 33.88 27.92 -15.73
N TYR A 89 33.11 28.22 -14.70
CA TYR A 89 33.49 28.90 -13.48
C TYR A 89 34.41 28.02 -12.63
N HIS A 90 35.58 28.58 -12.36
CA HIS A 90 36.59 28.05 -11.48
C HIS A 90 36.83 29.01 -10.33
N LEU A 91 37.19 28.47 -9.17
CA LEU A 91 37.67 29.24 -8.04
C LEU A 91 39.18 29.01 -7.91
N ARG A 92 39.97 30.01 -8.30
CA ARG A 92 41.44 29.94 -8.39
C ARG A 92 42.10 30.91 -7.42
N GLY A 93 43.29 30.54 -6.94
CA GLY A 93 44.05 31.39 -6.02
C GLY A 93 43.53 31.45 -4.59
N PRO A 94 44.24 32.16 -3.70
CA PRO A 94 43.82 32.34 -2.31
C PRO A 94 42.63 33.31 -2.23
N ILE A 95 41.65 33.00 -1.39
CA ILE A 95 40.52 33.88 -1.09
C ILE A 95 40.84 34.60 0.22
N PRO A 96 40.87 35.95 0.28
CA PRO A 96 41.04 36.71 1.51
C PRO A 96 40.01 36.32 2.56
N LYS A 97 40.39 36.39 3.84
CA LYS A 97 39.50 36.03 4.96
C LYS A 97 38.22 36.86 4.97
N GLU A 98 38.31 38.14 4.68
CA GLU A 98 37.16 39.06 4.61
C GLU A 98 36.10 38.55 3.62
N SER A 99 36.50 38.18 2.40
CA SER A 99 35.59 37.61 1.40
C SER A 99 35.07 36.22 1.78
N GLN A 100 35.79 35.44 2.59
CA GLN A 100 35.28 34.17 3.12
C GLN A 100 34.19 34.42 4.18
N GLU A 101 34.40 35.38 5.07
CA GLU A 101 33.41 35.78 6.07
C GLU A 101 32.14 36.31 5.39
N GLU A 102 32.27 37.20 4.41
CA GLU A 102 31.14 37.68 3.59
C GLU A 102 30.40 36.55 2.88
N LEU A 103 31.12 35.57 2.33
CA LEU A 103 30.52 34.38 1.71
C LEU A 103 29.72 33.57 2.73
N PHE A 104 30.24 33.37 3.94
CA PHE A 104 29.57 32.57 4.95
C PHE A 104 28.37 33.30 5.55
N GLU A 105 28.46 34.61 5.78
CA GLU A 105 27.32 35.44 6.15
C GLU A 105 26.23 35.35 5.09
N LEU A 106 26.59 35.41 3.80
CA LEU A 106 25.64 35.28 2.72
C LEU A 106 25.06 33.86 2.62
N ALA A 107 25.89 32.83 2.77
CA ALA A 107 25.46 31.42 2.78
C ALA A 107 24.51 31.11 3.95
N GLU A 108 24.67 31.80 5.08
CA GLU A 108 23.74 31.73 6.21
C GLU A 108 22.37 32.35 5.91
N THR A 109 22.28 33.22 4.91
CA THR A 109 20.98 33.75 4.45
C THR A 109 20.27 32.82 3.46
N VAL A 110 20.91 31.76 2.96
CA VAL A 110 20.32 30.87 1.94
C VAL A 110 19.34 29.91 2.61
N GLY A 111 18.04 30.08 2.32
CA GLY A 111 16.99 29.17 2.77
C GLY A 111 16.61 28.13 1.73
N ARG A 112 16.56 28.55 0.46
CA ARG A 112 16.18 27.70 -0.67
C ARG A 112 17.23 27.80 -1.76
N LEU A 113 17.68 26.65 -2.26
CA LEU A 113 18.70 26.57 -3.29
C LEU A 113 18.26 25.65 -4.42
N LYS A 114 18.33 26.17 -5.65
CA LYS A 114 18.11 25.44 -6.88
C LYS A 114 19.44 25.23 -7.60
N LEU A 115 19.71 23.99 -8.02
CA LEU A 115 20.86 23.58 -8.81
C LEU A 115 20.33 23.06 -10.17
N CYS A 116 20.72 23.68 -11.28
CA CYS A 116 20.17 23.41 -12.61
C CYS A 116 21.28 23.06 -13.61
N GLY A 117 21.40 21.79 -14.00
CA GLY A 117 22.56 21.28 -14.74
C GLY A 117 22.71 21.83 -16.16
N THR A 118 21.64 22.33 -16.78
CA THR A 118 21.68 22.87 -18.16
C THR A 118 22.42 24.21 -18.27
N GLN A 119 22.63 24.92 -17.16
CA GLN A 119 23.33 26.21 -17.10
C GLN A 119 24.57 26.19 -16.22
N ASP A 120 24.88 25.05 -15.60
CA ASP A 120 25.91 24.96 -14.60
C ASP A 120 27.28 24.78 -15.24
N TYR A 121 27.83 25.92 -15.62
CA TYR A 121 29.23 26.08 -15.98
C TYR A 121 30.14 25.87 -14.76
N PHE A 122 29.90 25.01 -13.78
CA PHE A 122 30.78 24.93 -12.60
C PHE A 122 31.81 23.81 -12.75
N ALA A 123 33.09 24.13 -12.50
CA ALA A 123 34.12 23.10 -12.50
C ALA A 123 33.90 22.14 -11.32
N PRO A 124 34.09 20.80 -11.49
CA PRO A 124 33.81 19.81 -10.43
C PRO A 124 34.52 20.09 -9.09
N GLY A 125 35.73 20.64 -9.13
CA GLY A 125 36.50 20.97 -7.93
C GLY A 125 36.05 22.24 -7.19
N LEU A 126 35.13 23.02 -7.74
CA LEU A 126 34.72 24.29 -7.15
C LEU A 126 34.02 24.09 -5.81
N LEU A 127 33.06 23.17 -5.73
CA LEU A 127 32.29 22.92 -4.51
C LEU A 127 33.16 22.33 -3.41
N LEU A 128 34.02 21.38 -3.76
CA LEU A 128 35.01 20.84 -2.83
C LEU A 128 35.89 21.96 -2.27
N ARG A 129 36.32 22.90 -3.12
CA ARG A 129 37.10 24.05 -2.66
C ARG A 129 36.31 24.93 -1.71
N LEU A 130 35.02 25.19 -1.98
CA LEU A 130 34.15 25.94 -1.07
C LEU A 130 34.00 25.23 0.28
N ALA A 131 33.82 23.91 0.27
CA ALA A 131 33.76 23.10 1.48
C ALA A 131 35.04 23.19 2.32
N LEU A 132 36.21 23.20 1.67
CA LEU A 132 37.49 23.34 2.34
C LEU A 132 37.69 24.73 2.99
N LEU A 133 36.96 25.77 2.55
CA LEU A 133 37.00 27.09 3.19
C LEU A 133 36.26 27.10 4.53
N ARG A 134 35.25 26.23 4.70
CA ARG A 134 34.45 26.13 5.94
C ARG A 134 34.76 24.81 6.65
N PRO A 135 35.88 24.71 7.39
CA PRO A 135 36.31 23.45 8.00
C PRO A 135 35.36 22.91 9.09
N LYS A 136 34.38 23.72 9.52
CA LYS A 136 33.41 23.34 10.55
C LYS A 136 31.99 23.65 10.08
N GLY A 137 31.19 22.60 9.94
CA GLY A 137 29.75 22.68 9.67
C GLY A 137 29.38 22.64 8.20
N SER A 138 28.07 22.70 7.95
CA SER A 138 27.49 22.78 6.61
C SER A 138 27.83 24.12 5.94
N LEU A 139 28.02 24.11 4.62
CA LEU A 139 28.18 25.33 3.83
C LEU A 139 26.93 26.21 3.96
N PHE A 140 25.75 25.60 4.03
CA PHE A 140 24.44 26.27 4.10
C PHE A 140 23.65 25.82 5.33
N PRO A 141 23.97 26.31 6.54
CA PRO A 141 23.40 25.81 7.78
C PRO A 141 21.89 26.05 7.94
N PHE A 142 21.31 26.98 7.17
CA PHE A 142 19.88 27.31 7.17
C PHE A 142 19.13 26.84 5.91
N LEU A 143 19.78 26.01 5.08
CA LEU A 143 19.15 25.45 3.89
C LEU A 143 18.03 24.49 4.30
N HIS A 144 16.80 24.76 3.85
CA HIS A 144 15.62 23.96 4.13
C HIS A 144 14.93 23.39 2.88
N ASP A 145 15.12 23.99 1.70
CA ASP A 145 14.64 23.48 0.41
C ASP A 145 15.82 23.37 -0.56
N LEU A 146 16.17 22.15 -0.96
CA LEU A 146 17.17 21.88 -1.97
C LEU A 146 16.50 21.30 -3.22
N ARG A 147 16.69 21.93 -4.36
CA ARG A 147 16.17 21.46 -5.64
C ARG A 147 17.31 21.21 -6.61
N VAL A 148 17.30 20.03 -7.23
CA VAL A 148 18.33 19.60 -8.18
C VAL A 148 17.63 19.15 -9.45
N GLU A 149 17.91 19.84 -10.55
CA GLU A 149 17.29 19.62 -11.86
C GLU A 149 18.35 19.28 -12.91
N ASP A 150 18.07 18.26 -13.73
CA ASP A 150 18.81 17.83 -14.92
C ASP A 150 20.28 17.43 -14.68
N GLY A 151 20.50 16.18 -14.22
CA GLY A 151 21.75 15.42 -14.39
C GLY A 151 23.03 16.15 -14.01
N THR A 152 22.99 16.86 -12.88
CA THR A 152 23.99 17.88 -12.56
C THR A 152 25.35 17.28 -12.17
N SER A 153 26.43 17.99 -12.49
CA SER A 153 27.79 17.71 -11.98
C SER A 153 27.91 17.85 -10.45
N PHE A 154 26.84 18.26 -9.77
CA PHE A 154 26.78 18.47 -8.32
C PHE A 154 26.42 17.21 -7.57
N LEU A 155 25.95 16.15 -8.26
CA LEU A 155 25.49 14.92 -7.63
C LEU A 155 26.59 14.28 -6.76
N GLU A 156 27.84 14.31 -7.20
CA GLU A 156 29.00 13.84 -6.42
C GLU A 156 29.30 14.70 -5.17
N SER A 157 28.80 15.93 -5.14
CA SER A 157 29.04 16.92 -4.09
C SER A 157 27.79 17.25 -3.28
N LEU A 158 26.71 16.47 -3.40
CA LEU A 158 25.43 16.75 -2.72
C LEU A 158 25.56 16.79 -1.19
N SER A 159 26.48 16.01 -0.64
CA SER A 159 26.75 15.97 0.80
C SER A 159 27.15 17.34 1.37
N LEU A 160 27.66 18.24 0.54
CA LEU A 160 28.01 19.61 0.95
C LEU A 160 26.78 20.50 1.22
N PHE A 161 25.63 20.11 0.69
CA PHE A 161 24.35 20.79 0.88
C PHE A 161 23.52 20.13 1.99
N LEU A 162 24.05 19.13 2.70
CA LEU A 162 23.40 18.61 3.89
C LEU A 162 23.36 19.68 4.96
N SER A 163 22.17 19.89 5.50
CA SER A 163 21.88 20.88 6.52
C SER A 163 20.93 20.25 7.54
N PRO A 164 21.16 20.42 8.85
CA PRO A 164 20.20 19.98 9.87
C PRO A 164 18.83 20.66 9.72
N ALA A 165 18.78 21.80 9.02
CA ALA A 165 17.56 22.54 8.73
C ALA A 165 16.84 22.05 7.46
N LEU A 166 17.41 21.09 6.72
CA LEU A 166 16.84 20.57 5.48
C LEU A 166 15.46 19.96 5.77
N ARG A 167 14.46 20.28 4.93
CA ARG A 167 13.08 19.79 5.09
C ARG A 167 12.52 19.26 3.80
N LEU A 168 12.88 19.86 2.67
CA LEU A 168 12.42 19.47 1.35
C LEU A 168 13.62 19.24 0.44
N VAL A 169 13.63 18.10 -0.25
CA VAL A 169 14.58 17.86 -1.34
C VAL A 169 13.81 17.43 -2.57
N THR A 170 14.03 18.15 -3.67
CA THR A 170 13.44 17.84 -4.97
C THR A 170 14.54 17.43 -5.95
N PHE A 171 14.36 16.28 -6.59
CA PHE A 171 15.24 15.77 -7.62
C PHE A 171 14.45 15.62 -8.92
N SER A 172 14.95 16.16 -10.03
CA SER A 172 14.36 15.98 -11.35
C SER A 172 15.45 15.75 -12.40
N GLY A 173 15.18 14.90 -13.39
CA GLY A 173 16.12 14.67 -14.50
C GLY A 173 17.44 14.01 -14.11
N ILE A 174 17.45 13.16 -13.09
CA ILE A 174 18.65 12.40 -12.72
C ILE A 174 18.83 11.22 -13.67
N ASN A 175 20.01 11.16 -14.29
CA ASN A 175 20.45 10.02 -15.09
C ASN A 175 20.85 8.84 -14.19
N GLU A 176 20.59 7.61 -14.64
CA GLU A 176 21.03 6.34 -14.04
C GLU A 176 22.51 6.36 -13.60
N ALA A 177 23.38 7.04 -14.37
CA ALA A 177 24.81 7.16 -14.06
C ALA A 177 25.12 7.82 -12.69
N HIS A 178 24.20 8.61 -12.16
CA HIS A 178 24.38 9.34 -10.89
C HIS A 178 23.49 8.82 -9.76
N GLU A 179 22.78 7.73 -10.00
CA GLU A 179 21.85 7.16 -9.04
C GLU A 179 22.54 6.76 -7.73
N ALA A 180 23.74 6.18 -7.80
CA ALA A 180 24.51 5.81 -6.60
C ALA A 180 24.84 7.02 -5.71
N SER A 181 25.15 8.18 -6.29
CA SER A 181 25.41 9.41 -5.54
C SER A 181 24.15 9.95 -4.89
N LEU A 182 23.02 9.89 -5.59
CA LEU A 182 21.71 10.24 -5.03
C LEU A 182 21.35 9.35 -3.84
N VAL A 183 21.47 8.03 -3.99
CA VAL A 183 21.18 7.07 -2.92
C VAL A 183 22.06 7.37 -1.70
N THR A 184 23.37 7.55 -1.91
CA THR A 184 24.31 7.90 -0.81
C THR A 184 23.91 9.20 -0.12
N PHE A 185 23.49 10.22 -0.89
CA PHE A 185 23.00 11.46 -0.32
C PHE A 185 21.73 11.26 0.50
N LEU A 186 20.74 10.52 -0.02
CA LEU A 186 19.48 10.26 0.67
C LEU A 186 19.71 9.44 1.95
N GLN A 187 20.62 8.45 1.92
CA GLN A 187 21.07 7.70 3.11
C GLN A 187 21.58 8.64 4.19
N THR A 188 22.45 9.58 3.81
CA THR A 188 23.08 10.51 4.74
C THR A 188 22.06 11.53 5.25
N ALA A 189 21.24 12.09 4.36
CA ALA A 189 20.19 13.05 4.70
C ALA A 189 19.18 12.43 5.68
N ALA A 190 18.75 11.20 5.47
CA ALA A 190 17.84 10.51 6.36
C ALA A 190 18.37 10.34 7.80
N GLN A 191 19.68 10.17 7.96
CA GLN A 191 20.31 9.98 9.27
C GLN A 191 20.53 11.31 10.00
N GLU A 192 20.85 12.36 9.27
CA GLU A 192 21.19 13.67 9.83
C GLU A 192 20.00 14.62 9.95
N VAL A 193 18.96 14.42 9.13
CA VAL A 193 17.84 15.33 8.97
C VAL A 193 16.55 14.68 9.46
N ALA A 194 15.93 15.30 10.46
CA ALA A 194 14.63 14.86 10.95
C ALA A 194 13.49 15.38 10.06
N GLY A 195 12.54 14.51 9.70
CA GLY A 195 11.32 14.93 9.01
C GLY A 195 11.55 15.42 7.57
N LEU A 196 12.34 14.66 6.82
CA LEU A 196 12.65 14.96 5.43
C LEU A 196 11.43 14.69 4.54
N SER A 197 11.16 15.63 3.63
CA SER A 197 10.20 15.52 2.53
C SER A 197 10.97 15.37 1.24
N ILE A 198 10.67 14.34 0.46
CA ILE A 198 11.41 13.99 -0.75
C ILE A 198 10.45 14.04 -1.93
N VAL A 199 10.85 14.76 -2.98
CA VAL A 199 10.15 14.80 -4.25
C VAL A 199 11.08 14.26 -5.33
N LEU A 200 10.73 13.10 -5.89
CA LEU A 200 11.46 12.45 -6.97
C LEU A 200 10.66 12.60 -8.26
N GLN A 201 11.21 13.32 -9.22
CA GLN A 201 10.57 13.59 -10.51
C GLN A 201 11.33 12.90 -11.65
N GLN A 202 10.57 12.36 -12.60
CA GLN A 202 10.99 11.73 -13.86
C GLN A 202 11.43 10.25 -13.78
N ASN A 203 11.19 9.57 -14.90
CA ASN A 203 11.18 8.12 -15.14
C ASN A 203 12.55 7.39 -15.07
N GLN A 204 13.60 7.96 -14.49
CA GLN A 204 14.97 7.41 -14.61
C GLN A 204 15.59 6.90 -13.31
N LEU A 205 14.91 6.99 -12.17
CA LEU A 205 15.41 6.34 -10.96
C LEU A 205 15.16 4.84 -11.07
N SER A 206 16.20 4.01 -10.86
CA SER A 206 15.96 2.58 -10.76
C SER A 206 15.21 2.23 -9.49
N ARG A 207 14.62 1.03 -9.50
CA ARG A 207 13.91 0.46 -8.34
C ARG A 207 14.79 0.41 -7.11
N MET A 208 16.06 0.07 -7.31
CA MET A 208 17.04 -0.02 -6.24
C MET A 208 17.22 1.31 -5.53
N ALA A 209 17.25 2.46 -6.23
CA ALA A 209 17.34 3.75 -5.55
C ALA A 209 16.13 4.07 -4.67
N ILE A 210 14.93 3.74 -5.12
CA ILE A 210 13.72 3.97 -4.33
C ILE A 210 13.71 3.01 -3.13
N GLU A 211 14.01 1.73 -3.33
CA GLU A 211 14.09 0.72 -2.26
C GLU A 211 15.12 1.09 -1.19
N GLU A 212 16.32 1.48 -1.62
CA GLU A 212 17.35 1.98 -0.71
C GLU A 212 16.83 3.18 0.08
N SER A 213 16.07 4.07 -0.60
CA SER A 213 15.45 5.24 0.03
C SER A 213 14.40 4.90 1.09
N ILE A 214 13.80 3.72 1.02
CA ILE A 214 12.76 3.25 1.95
C ILE A 214 13.35 2.73 3.26
N HIS A 215 14.65 2.43 3.34
CA HIS A 215 15.26 2.04 4.61
C HIS A 215 15.34 3.19 5.64
N TYR A 216 14.89 4.37 5.27
CA TYR A 216 15.04 5.59 6.05
C TYR A 216 13.80 5.89 6.89
N GLY A 217 13.89 5.58 8.18
CA GLY A 217 12.78 5.77 9.13
C GLY A 217 12.40 7.23 9.42
N SER A 218 13.09 8.24 8.89
CA SER A 218 12.85 9.67 9.17
C SER A 218 12.05 10.41 8.09
N ILE A 219 11.77 9.76 6.95
CA ILE A 219 11.00 10.35 5.85
C ILE A 219 9.56 10.59 6.32
N GLN A 220 9.08 11.82 6.14
CA GLN A 220 7.71 12.22 6.47
C GLN A 220 6.81 12.37 5.26
N SER A 221 7.38 12.79 4.13
CA SER A 221 6.64 13.01 2.89
C SER A 221 7.43 12.46 1.72
N LEU A 222 6.78 11.67 0.86
CA LEU A 222 7.39 11.13 -0.35
C LEU A 222 6.47 11.37 -1.54
N HIS A 223 6.98 12.12 -2.52
CA HIS A 223 6.29 12.42 -3.76
C HIS A 223 7.06 11.77 -4.91
N LEU A 224 6.42 10.85 -5.61
CA LEU A 224 6.95 10.14 -6.78
C LEU A 224 6.20 10.64 -8.01
N ILE A 225 6.87 11.39 -8.87
CA ILE A 225 6.27 12.02 -10.06
C ILE A 225 6.85 11.37 -11.31
N ASN A 226 5.99 10.76 -12.12
CA ASN A 226 6.31 9.99 -13.32
C ASN A 226 7.35 8.91 -12.97
N SER A 227 7.01 8.01 -12.04
CA SER A 227 7.90 6.92 -11.58
C SER A 227 7.24 5.54 -11.66
N VAL A 228 6.11 5.40 -12.37
CA VAL A 228 5.28 4.19 -12.37
C VAL A 228 5.96 2.96 -12.96
N LYS A 229 6.90 3.15 -13.89
CA LYS A 229 7.69 2.04 -14.48
C LYS A 229 8.49 1.24 -13.45
N VAL A 230 8.85 1.90 -12.36
CA VAL A 230 9.68 1.39 -11.28
C VAL A 230 8.81 0.83 -10.15
N PHE A 231 7.53 1.18 -10.18
CA PHE A 231 6.59 0.94 -9.12
C PHE A 231 5.94 -0.43 -9.31
N ASP A 232 5.90 -1.21 -8.24
CA ASP A 232 5.15 -2.45 -8.14
C ASP A 232 4.58 -2.60 -6.73
N TYR A 233 3.79 -3.65 -6.54
CA TYR A 233 3.16 -3.92 -5.26
C TYR A 233 4.15 -4.09 -4.10
N HIS A 234 5.31 -4.72 -4.34
CA HIS A 234 6.32 -4.91 -3.30
C HIS A 234 6.92 -3.58 -2.85
N LEU A 235 7.09 -2.63 -3.77
CA LEU A 235 7.54 -1.29 -3.41
C LEU A 235 6.48 -0.55 -2.59
N ILE A 236 5.19 -0.68 -2.92
CA ILE A 236 4.10 -0.12 -2.11
C ILE A 236 4.10 -0.71 -0.70
N GLU A 237 4.26 -2.02 -0.60
CA GLU A 237 4.34 -2.73 0.68
C GLU A 237 5.56 -2.25 1.47
N ALA A 238 6.73 -2.12 0.85
CA ALA A 238 7.94 -1.59 1.48
C ALA A 238 7.72 -0.16 2.01
N LEU A 239 7.10 0.72 1.21
CA LEU A 239 6.69 2.06 1.65
C LEU A 239 5.74 2.02 2.83
N GLY A 240 4.85 1.03 2.89
CA GLY A 240 3.92 0.80 4.00
C GLY A 240 4.58 0.52 5.34
N HIS A 241 5.85 0.10 5.34
CA HIS A 241 6.61 -0.14 6.56
C HIS A 241 7.27 1.13 7.13
N LEU A 242 7.24 2.26 6.41
CA LEU A 242 7.77 3.53 6.87
C LEU A 242 6.91 4.13 7.98
N ARG A 243 7.36 3.97 9.24
CA ARG A 243 6.61 4.42 10.43
C ARG A 243 6.47 5.94 10.55
N SER A 244 7.30 6.71 9.85
CA SER A 244 7.26 8.18 9.91
C SER A 244 6.55 8.81 8.71
N LEU A 245 6.17 8.02 7.71
CA LEU A 245 5.57 8.52 6.47
C LEU A 245 4.14 9.00 6.72
N LYS A 246 3.95 10.31 6.67
CA LYS A 246 2.67 11.00 6.86
C LYS A 246 1.99 11.34 5.53
N GLU A 247 2.78 11.54 4.49
CA GLU A 247 2.31 11.95 3.18
C GLU A 247 2.94 11.07 2.10
N LEU A 248 2.10 10.47 1.26
CA LEU A 248 2.52 9.73 0.08
C LEU A 248 1.78 10.29 -1.12
N ALA A 249 2.52 10.81 -2.08
CA ALA A 249 1.99 11.25 -3.36
C ALA A 249 2.63 10.45 -4.49
N ILE A 250 1.82 9.79 -5.31
CA ILE A 250 2.27 9.09 -6.51
C ILE A 250 1.54 9.75 -7.66
N GLN A 251 2.26 10.43 -8.55
CA GLN A 251 1.69 11.17 -9.65
C GLN A 251 2.26 10.67 -10.97
N ASP A 252 1.46 9.97 -11.74
CA ASP A 252 1.79 9.60 -13.10
C ASP A 252 0.90 10.34 -14.08
N THR A 253 1.54 11.18 -14.88
CA THR A 253 0.87 11.95 -15.93
C THR A 253 0.92 11.23 -17.27
N ASP A 254 1.75 10.21 -17.41
CA ASP A 254 1.91 9.46 -18.64
C ASP A 254 0.95 8.26 -18.66
N ALA A 255 -0.22 8.46 -19.28
CA ALA A 255 -1.19 7.38 -19.47
C ALA A 255 -0.64 6.17 -20.25
N SER A 256 0.52 6.31 -20.92
CA SER A 256 1.16 5.20 -21.64
C SER A 256 2.15 4.40 -20.79
N ALA A 257 2.44 4.82 -19.56
CA ALA A 257 3.34 4.08 -18.68
C ALA A 257 2.66 2.79 -18.19
N GLU A 258 3.15 1.65 -18.67
CA GLU A 258 2.69 0.35 -18.20
C GLU A 258 3.17 0.10 -16.76
N TYR A 259 2.26 0.23 -15.80
CA TYR A 259 2.44 -0.30 -14.45
C TYR A 259 2.46 -1.83 -14.50
N ARG A 260 3.39 -2.46 -13.78
CA ARG A 260 3.45 -3.94 -13.69
C ARG A 260 2.63 -4.41 -12.50
N PRO A 261 1.42 -4.98 -12.71
CA PRO A 261 0.64 -5.53 -11.62
C PRO A 261 1.41 -6.61 -10.88
N CYS A 262 1.10 -6.78 -9.60
CA CYS A 262 1.53 -7.95 -8.86
C CYS A 262 1.01 -9.22 -9.55
N ALA A 263 1.91 -10.02 -10.13
CA ALA A 263 1.56 -11.28 -10.78
C ALA A 263 0.86 -12.27 -9.83
N VAL A 264 1.05 -12.11 -8.52
CA VAL A 264 0.51 -12.99 -7.49
C VAL A 264 -1.02 -12.89 -7.41
N VAL A 265 -1.62 -11.71 -7.57
CA VAL A 265 -3.07 -11.54 -7.38
C VAL A 265 -3.88 -12.19 -8.50
N LEU A 266 -3.38 -12.17 -9.75
CA LEU A 266 -4.09 -12.78 -10.88
C LEU A 266 -3.90 -14.29 -10.95
N ALA A 267 -2.74 -14.80 -10.51
CA ALA A 267 -2.50 -16.23 -10.43
C ALA A 267 -3.39 -16.88 -9.37
N ASP A 268 -3.52 -16.25 -8.19
CA ASP A 268 -4.32 -16.80 -7.09
C ASP A 268 -5.82 -16.80 -7.42
N GLU A 269 -6.35 -15.80 -8.15
CA GLU A 269 -7.78 -15.78 -8.52
C GLU A 269 -8.12 -16.87 -9.55
N GLU A 270 -7.30 -17.06 -10.58
CA GLU A 270 -7.54 -18.10 -11.59
C GLU A 270 -7.25 -19.49 -11.01
N GLU A 271 -6.20 -19.64 -10.21
CA GLU A 271 -5.89 -20.88 -9.51
C GLU A 271 -6.95 -21.22 -8.46
N ALA A 272 -7.49 -20.24 -7.73
CA ALA A 272 -8.61 -20.44 -6.81
C ALA A 272 -9.89 -20.83 -7.56
N ARG A 273 -10.18 -20.23 -8.71
CA ARG A 273 -11.30 -20.64 -9.57
C ARG A 273 -11.15 -22.06 -10.07
N VAL A 274 -9.95 -22.42 -10.53
CA VAL A 274 -9.64 -23.79 -10.96
C VAL A 274 -9.77 -24.78 -9.78
N LEU A 275 -9.31 -24.41 -8.57
CA LEU A 275 -9.43 -25.23 -7.37
C LEU A 275 -10.88 -25.37 -6.90
N GLU A 276 -11.67 -24.29 -6.98
CA GLU A 276 -13.10 -24.31 -6.65
C GLU A 276 -13.87 -25.17 -7.64
N GLU A 277 -13.59 -25.06 -8.94
CA GLU A 277 -14.21 -25.90 -9.97
C GLU A 277 -13.82 -27.38 -9.81
N GLN A 278 -12.55 -27.67 -9.51
CA GLN A 278 -12.10 -29.03 -9.16
C GLN A 278 -12.76 -29.56 -7.88
N ALA A 279 -12.96 -28.71 -6.87
CA ALA A 279 -13.64 -29.08 -5.63
C ALA A 279 -15.12 -29.39 -5.90
N ARG A 280 -15.78 -28.58 -6.76
CA ARG A 280 -17.16 -28.80 -7.19
C ARG A 280 -17.31 -30.10 -7.97
N GLU A 281 -16.42 -30.35 -8.94
CA GLU A 281 -16.43 -31.60 -9.73
C GLU A 281 -16.20 -32.82 -8.83
N LYS A 282 -15.30 -32.72 -7.85
CA LYS A 282 -15.05 -33.78 -6.87
C LYS A 282 -16.24 -34.03 -5.94
N ALA A 283 -16.95 -32.97 -5.54
CA ALA A 283 -18.16 -33.09 -4.74
C ALA A 283 -19.29 -33.76 -5.53
N GLU A 284 -19.46 -33.40 -6.79
CA GLU A 284 -20.45 -33.99 -7.70
C GLU A 284 -20.17 -35.48 -7.94
N LYS A 285 -18.90 -35.85 -8.17
CA LYS A 285 -18.49 -37.27 -8.29
C LYS A 285 -18.81 -38.08 -7.02
N ARG A 286 -18.55 -37.52 -5.84
CA ARG A 286 -18.89 -38.17 -4.56
C ARG A 286 -20.39 -38.35 -4.37
N LEU A 287 -21.19 -37.37 -4.80
CA LEU A 287 -22.65 -37.47 -4.74
C LEU A 287 -23.16 -38.60 -5.64
N GLN A 288 -22.65 -38.70 -6.88
CA GLN A 288 -23.01 -39.79 -7.79
C GLN A 288 -22.55 -41.17 -7.28
N GLU A 289 -21.40 -41.26 -6.61
CA GLU A 289 -20.96 -42.51 -5.96
C GLU A 289 -21.89 -42.90 -4.81
N PHE A 290 -22.33 -41.94 -3.99
CA PHE A 290 -23.28 -42.16 -2.91
C PHE A 290 -24.64 -42.62 -3.43
N GLU A 291 -25.18 -41.99 -4.48
CA GLU A 291 -26.44 -42.39 -5.12
C GLU A 291 -26.37 -43.82 -5.68
N ARG A 292 -25.25 -44.20 -6.30
CA ARG A 292 -25.02 -45.58 -6.76
C ARG A 292 -24.93 -46.58 -5.61
N GLU A 293 -24.32 -46.21 -4.49
CA GLU A 293 -24.22 -47.08 -3.31
C GLU A 293 -25.59 -47.27 -2.65
N GLU A 294 -26.42 -46.22 -2.55
CA GLU A 294 -27.80 -46.34 -2.08
C GLU A 294 -28.67 -47.19 -3.02
N GLU A 295 -28.55 -47.00 -4.33
CA GLU A 295 -29.26 -47.82 -5.30
C GLU A 295 -28.86 -49.30 -5.19
N MET A 296 -27.56 -49.58 -5.04
CA MET A 296 -27.05 -50.93 -4.83
C MET A 296 -27.61 -51.54 -3.54
N LYS A 297 -27.65 -50.79 -2.43
CA LYS A 297 -28.25 -51.25 -1.17
C LYS A 297 -29.74 -51.54 -1.31
N ARG A 298 -30.48 -50.70 -2.05
CA ARG A 298 -31.91 -50.92 -2.32
C ARG A 298 -32.14 -52.21 -3.12
N LEU A 299 -31.32 -52.44 -4.14
CA LEU A 299 -31.40 -53.67 -4.95
C LEU A 299 -31.00 -54.91 -4.13
N GLU A 300 -30.00 -54.83 -3.25
CA GLU A 300 -29.64 -55.92 -2.34
C GLU A 300 -30.75 -56.24 -1.32
N GLU A 301 -31.47 -55.23 -0.84
CA GLU A 301 -32.61 -55.41 0.05
C GLU A 301 -33.80 -56.06 -0.68
N GLU A 302 -34.14 -55.57 -1.87
CA GLU A 302 -35.17 -56.16 -2.74
C GLU A 302 -34.86 -57.62 -3.09
N ALA A 303 -33.60 -57.93 -3.40
CA ALA A 303 -33.16 -59.31 -3.64
C ALA A 303 -33.33 -60.19 -2.39
N ARG A 304 -33.01 -59.68 -1.20
CA ARG A 304 -33.22 -60.40 0.08
C ARG A 304 -34.70 -60.66 0.35
N GLU A 305 -35.58 -59.69 0.07
CA GLU A 305 -37.04 -59.87 0.23
C GLU A 305 -37.59 -60.92 -0.74
N LEU A 306 -37.14 -60.90 -2.00
CA LEU A 306 -37.51 -61.91 -2.99
C LEU A 306 -37.03 -63.30 -2.60
N GLU A 307 -35.80 -63.44 -2.10
CA GLU A 307 -35.28 -64.72 -1.60
C GLU A 307 -36.10 -65.24 -0.41
N ALA A 308 -36.46 -64.36 0.53
CA ALA A 308 -37.29 -64.71 1.68
C ALA A 308 -38.70 -65.15 1.24
N GLY A 309 -39.33 -64.44 0.30
CA GLY A 309 -40.64 -64.77 -0.25
C GLY A 309 -40.64 -66.13 -0.96
N ARG A 310 -39.63 -66.38 -1.80
CA ARG A 310 -39.49 -67.68 -2.49
C ARG A 310 -39.20 -68.81 -1.51
N LEU A 311 -38.41 -68.58 -0.47
CA LEU A 311 -38.15 -69.60 0.55
C LEU A 311 -39.43 -70.03 1.26
N GLU A 312 -40.34 -69.11 1.55
CA GLU A 312 -41.63 -69.47 2.16
C GLU A 312 -42.59 -70.15 1.19
N GLU A 313 -42.60 -69.77 -0.08
CA GLU A 313 -43.34 -70.48 -1.13
C GLU A 313 -42.85 -71.94 -1.25
N VAL A 314 -41.54 -72.15 -1.20
CA VAL A 314 -40.91 -73.47 -1.20
C VAL A 314 -41.26 -74.28 0.05
N LYS A 315 -41.28 -73.66 1.23
CA LYS A 315 -41.72 -74.35 2.46
C LYS A 315 -43.18 -74.76 2.40
N HIS A 316 -44.05 -73.93 1.82
CA HIS A 316 -45.46 -74.27 1.62
C HIS A 316 -45.63 -75.44 0.65
N LEU A 317 -44.91 -75.43 -0.48
CA LEU A 317 -44.93 -76.53 -1.45
C LEU A 317 -44.35 -77.84 -0.89
N LEU A 318 -43.34 -77.77 -0.02
CA LEU A 318 -42.77 -78.93 0.66
C LEU A 318 -43.70 -79.56 1.70
N GLN A 319 -44.68 -78.82 2.25
CA GLN A 319 -45.70 -79.38 3.14
C GLN A 319 -46.77 -80.19 2.39
N GLU A 320 -46.96 -79.96 1.08
CA GLU A 320 -48.05 -80.56 0.30
C GLU A 320 -47.64 -81.76 -0.58
N VAL A 321 -46.34 -82.07 -0.72
CA VAL A 321 -45.85 -83.07 -1.69
C VAL A 321 -45.12 -84.25 -1.01
N PRO A 322 -45.57 -85.52 -1.17
CA PRO A 322 -44.94 -86.68 -0.53
C PRO A 322 -43.56 -87.07 -1.06
N HIS A 323 -43.01 -86.42 -2.09
CA HIS A 323 -41.71 -86.73 -2.70
C HIS A 323 -40.90 -85.43 -2.93
N GLY A 324 -40.39 -84.85 -1.84
CA GLY A 324 -39.71 -83.54 -1.83
C GLY A 324 -38.35 -83.46 -2.55
N GLN A 325 -37.80 -84.56 -3.06
CA GLN A 325 -36.47 -84.55 -3.70
C GLN A 325 -36.47 -83.83 -5.06
N GLU A 326 -37.54 -83.97 -5.84
CA GLU A 326 -37.63 -83.46 -7.22
C GLU A 326 -37.92 -81.95 -7.27
N LEU A 327 -38.60 -81.43 -6.24
CA LEU A 327 -38.87 -80.00 -6.10
C LEU A 327 -37.59 -79.23 -5.73
N ILE A 328 -36.75 -79.80 -4.84
CA ILE A 328 -35.47 -79.21 -4.46
C ILE A 328 -34.54 -79.07 -5.67
N THR A 329 -34.47 -80.09 -6.52
CA THR A 329 -33.62 -80.04 -7.74
C THR A 329 -34.08 -78.96 -8.71
N ARG A 330 -35.39 -78.81 -8.91
CA ARG A 330 -35.94 -77.73 -9.75
C ARG A 330 -35.62 -76.34 -9.23
N LEU A 331 -35.68 -76.14 -7.91
CA LEU A 331 -35.41 -74.85 -7.30
C LEU A 331 -33.92 -74.50 -7.30
N GLU A 332 -33.04 -75.50 -7.17
CA GLU A 332 -31.60 -75.33 -7.35
C GLU A 332 -31.26 -74.94 -8.79
N ASP A 333 -31.87 -75.58 -9.79
CA ASP A 333 -31.71 -75.24 -11.20
C ASP A 333 -32.23 -73.82 -11.52
N GLU A 334 -33.37 -73.43 -10.94
CA GLU A 334 -33.93 -72.09 -11.14
C GLU A 334 -33.09 -71.00 -10.46
N ARG A 335 -32.58 -71.27 -9.25
CA ARG A 335 -31.63 -70.39 -8.55
C ARG A 335 -30.36 -70.20 -9.38
N PHE A 336 -29.84 -71.27 -9.98
CA PHE A 336 -28.69 -71.20 -10.88
C PHE A 336 -29.00 -70.38 -12.14
N SER A 337 -30.19 -70.53 -12.71
CA SER A 337 -30.62 -69.75 -13.87
C SER A 337 -30.78 -68.26 -13.58
N ILE A 338 -31.23 -67.87 -12.39
CA ILE A 338 -31.39 -66.46 -12.00
C ILE A 338 -30.04 -65.82 -11.72
N LEU A 339 -29.14 -66.52 -11.01
CA LEU A 339 -27.76 -66.05 -10.81
C LEU A 339 -27.03 -65.81 -12.14
N ASN A 340 -27.19 -66.72 -13.11
CA ASN A 340 -26.63 -66.53 -14.45
C ASN A 340 -27.25 -65.35 -15.21
N ARG A 341 -28.54 -65.04 -15.01
CA ARG A 341 -29.18 -63.86 -15.64
C ARG A 341 -28.71 -62.55 -15.02
N VAL A 342 -28.57 -62.48 -13.69
CA VAL A 342 -28.01 -61.30 -13.02
C VAL A 342 -26.55 -61.07 -13.45
N GLN A 343 -25.79 -62.15 -13.60
CA GLN A 343 -24.41 -62.10 -14.07
C GLN A 343 -24.30 -61.72 -15.56
N GLN A 344 -25.28 -62.07 -16.39
CA GLN A 344 -25.37 -61.60 -17.79
C GLN A 344 -25.87 -60.16 -17.92
N GLN A 345 -26.84 -59.73 -17.09
CA GLN A 345 -27.36 -58.36 -17.10
C GLN A 345 -26.37 -57.33 -16.53
N HIS A 346 -25.38 -57.78 -15.75
CA HIS A 346 -24.23 -56.96 -15.34
C HIS A 346 -22.94 -57.32 -16.11
N GLY A 347 -23.06 -58.14 -17.16
CA GLY A 347 -21.96 -58.71 -17.94
C GLY A 347 -21.78 -58.12 -19.34
N GLU A 348 -22.47 -57.03 -19.68
CA GLU A 348 -22.14 -56.22 -20.86
C GLU A 348 -21.50 -54.91 -20.43
N THR A 349 -20.30 -55.00 -19.86
CA THR A 349 -19.10 -54.36 -20.41
C THR A 349 -17.92 -54.70 -19.50
N LEU A 350 -16.86 -55.20 -20.14
CA LEU A 350 -15.50 -55.43 -19.62
C LEU A 350 -15.26 -56.75 -18.86
N ASN A 351 -14.22 -57.43 -19.36
CA ASN A 351 -13.67 -58.70 -18.90
C ASN A 351 -13.21 -58.60 -17.43
N PRO A 352 -13.93 -59.17 -16.45
CA PRO A 352 -13.75 -58.83 -15.04
C PRO A 352 -12.57 -59.54 -14.38
N GLN A 353 -11.85 -60.42 -15.09
CA GLN A 353 -10.68 -61.12 -14.54
C GLN A 353 -9.36 -60.39 -14.79
N ASP A 354 -9.26 -59.62 -15.88
CA ASP A 354 -8.09 -58.78 -16.16
C ASP A 354 -8.19 -57.42 -15.47
N GLU A 355 -9.36 -56.77 -15.47
CA GLU A 355 -9.50 -55.45 -14.83
C GLU A 355 -9.50 -55.52 -13.30
N ARG A 356 -10.09 -56.54 -12.65
CA ARG A 356 -9.93 -56.67 -11.19
C ARG A 356 -8.49 -56.96 -10.81
N SER A 357 -7.76 -57.74 -11.60
CA SER A 357 -6.34 -58.02 -11.35
C SER A 357 -5.49 -56.77 -11.60
N GLN A 358 -5.83 -55.97 -12.61
CA GLN A 358 -5.16 -54.71 -12.92
C GLN A 358 -5.44 -53.63 -11.88
N ILE A 359 -6.71 -53.44 -11.47
CA ILE A 359 -7.10 -52.52 -10.39
C ILE A 359 -6.50 -52.96 -9.05
N LEU A 360 -6.44 -54.26 -8.77
CA LEU A 360 -5.81 -54.77 -7.55
C LEU A 360 -4.30 -54.54 -7.58
N ASN A 361 -3.63 -54.74 -8.72
CA ASN A 361 -2.21 -54.44 -8.90
C ASN A 361 -1.93 -52.93 -8.84
N GLU A 362 -2.74 -52.08 -9.45
CA GLU A 362 -2.64 -50.62 -9.35
C GLU A 362 -2.87 -50.13 -7.92
N LYS A 363 -3.81 -50.74 -7.18
CA LYS A 363 -4.01 -50.45 -5.75
C LYS A 363 -2.83 -50.93 -4.90
N LEU A 364 -2.24 -52.10 -5.21
CA LEU A 364 -1.03 -52.59 -4.54
C LEU A 364 0.19 -51.70 -4.83
N ASP A 365 0.31 -51.18 -6.05
CA ASP A 365 1.39 -50.27 -6.45
C ASP A 365 1.20 -48.90 -5.83
N CYS A 366 -0.03 -48.38 -5.77
CA CYS A 366 -0.35 -47.18 -4.99
C CYS A 366 -0.04 -47.37 -3.50
N PHE A 367 -0.30 -48.55 -2.95
CA PHE A 367 0.02 -48.84 -1.55
C PHE A 367 1.54 -48.89 -1.32
N ARG A 368 2.29 -49.58 -2.18
CA ARG A 368 3.77 -49.59 -2.15
C ARG A 368 4.37 -48.20 -2.29
N MET A 369 3.84 -47.38 -3.20
CA MET A 369 4.31 -46.01 -3.41
C MET A 369 4.01 -45.12 -2.20
N ARG A 370 2.89 -45.35 -1.50
CA ARG A 370 2.56 -44.65 -0.23
C ARG A 370 3.48 -45.08 0.90
N GLU A 371 3.80 -46.37 1.04
CA GLU A 371 4.80 -46.85 2.01
C GLU A 371 6.19 -46.28 1.71
N GLU A 372 6.64 -46.32 0.46
CA GLU A 372 7.94 -45.78 0.07
C GLU A 372 8.03 -44.27 0.33
N ASN A 373 6.96 -43.52 0.05
CA ASN A 373 6.90 -42.09 0.34
C ASN A 373 6.82 -41.79 1.84
N ALA A 374 6.13 -42.63 2.63
CA ALA A 374 6.13 -42.51 4.08
C ALA A 374 7.53 -42.77 4.66
N GLU A 375 8.26 -43.75 4.12
CA GLU A 375 9.63 -44.06 4.54
C GLU A 375 10.62 -42.95 4.13
N LYS A 376 10.46 -42.36 2.92
CA LYS A 376 11.24 -41.18 2.49
C LYS A 376 11.00 -39.98 3.40
N ARG A 377 9.75 -39.70 3.77
CA ARG A 377 9.42 -38.62 4.72
C ARG A 377 10.06 -38.85 6.08
N LYS A 378 10.01 -40.08 6.59
CA LYS A 378 10.65 -40.45 7.85
C LYS A 378 12.18 -40.24 7.80
N ARG A 379 12.84 -40.61 6.70
CA ARG A 379 14.29 -40.38 6.52
C ARG A 379 14.62 -38.89 6.42
N GLN A 380 13.83 -38.09 5.70
CA GLN A 380 14.02 -36.65 5.62
C GLN A 380 13.85 -35.96 6.97
N GLU A 381 12.91 -36.42 7.79
CA GLU A 381 12.69 -35.90 9.14
C GLU A 381 13.84 -36.27 10.08
N GLU A 382 14.33 -37.51 10.03
CA GLU A 382 15.53 -37.94 10.77
C GLU A 382 16.79 -37.15 10.35
N GLU A 383 16.96 -36.88 9.05
CA GLU A 383 18.08 -36.10 8.52
C GLU A 383 18.01 -34.62 8.96
N ARG A 384 16.80 -34.04 8.99
CA ARG A 384 16.55 -32.68 9.49
C ARG A 384 16.87 -32.57 10.99
N ASP A 385 16.44 -33.55 11.79
CA ASP A 385 16.76 -33.61 13.21
C ASP A 385 18.26 -33.76 13.47
N GLN A 386 18.96 -34.50 12.59
CA GLN A 386 20.40 -34.68 12.68
C GLN A 386 21.16 -33.40 12.28
N ALA A 387 20.68 -32.66 11.28
CA ALA A 387 21.20 -31.36 10.88
C ALA A 387 21.02 -30.31 11.99
N ASP A 388 19.86 -30.28 12.65
CA ASP A 388 19.61 -29.38 13.78
C ASP A 388 20.46 -29.72 15.00
N LYS A 389 20.75 -31.01 15.26
CA LYS A 389 21.73 -31.41 16.28
C LYS A 389 23.14 -30.94 15.95
N ARG A 390 23.57 -31.03 14.68
CA ARG A 390 24.89 -30.54 14.24
C ARG A 390 25.03 -29.03 14.41
N ARG A 391 24.00 -28.27 14.02
CA ARG A 391 23.95 -26.81 14.22
C ARG A 391 24.03 -26.40 15.69
N LYS A 392 23.45 -27.20 16.60
CA LYS A 392 23.53 -26.94 18.04
C LYS A 392 24.87 -27.34 18.67
N SER A 393 25.66 -28.21 18.02
CA SER A 393 27.00 -28.60 18.49
C SER A 393 28.14 -27.75 17.93
N GLU A 394 27.92 -27.00 16.84
CA GLU A 394 28.88 -26.04 16.28
C GLU A 394 28.67 -24.65 16.89
N VAL A 395 28.93 -24.54 18.20
CA VAL A 395 29.23 -23.24 18.82
C VAL A 395 30.76 -23.09 18.77
N PRO A 396 31.31 -22.05 18.12
CA PRO A 396 32.76 -21.89 18.04
C PRO A 396 33.35 -21.64 19.43
N GLN A 397 34.12 -22.60 19.93
CA GLN A 397 35.11 -22.38 20.98
C GLN A 397 36.38 -21.85 20.32
N ASP A 398 36.42 -20.56 20.01
CA ASP A 398 37.67 -19.86 19.71
C ASP A 398 37.49 -18.37 20.01
N GLU A 399 37.72 -18.02 21.28
CA GLU A 399 38.30 -16.74 21.68
C GLU A 399 38.62 -16.79 23.20
N GLN A 400 39.68 -17.49 23.53
CA GLN A 400 40.47 -17.20 24.74
C GLN A 400 41.92 -17.09 24.29
N LEU A 401 42.52 -15.91 24.44
CA LEU A 401 43.90 -15.73 24.93
C LEU A 401 44.25 -14.24 25.14
N HIS A 402 44.64 -13.97 26.40
CA HIS A 402 45.49 -12.90 26.96
C HIS A 402 44.90 -11.58 27.49
N PRO A 403 45.08 -11.31 28.81
CA PRO A 403 44.89 -10.00 29.43
C PRO A 403 46.23 -9.25 29.62
N ALA A 404 46.19 -7.92 29.49
CA ALA A 404 47.23 -7.02 29.97
C ALA A 404 46.63 -6.01 30.97
N THR A 405 47.01 -6.22 32.23
CA THR A 405 47.34 -5.26 33.30
C THR A 405 46.59 -3.92 33.48
N SER A 406 46.11 -3.76 34.72
CA SER A 406 46.06 -2.55 35.58
C SER A 406 45.07 -1.42 35.23
N SER A 407 44.10 -1.17 36.11
CA SER A 407 44.30 -0.32 37.29
C SER A 407 43.11 -0.37 38.26
N THR A 408 43.47 -0.33 39.54
CA THR A 408 42.70 -0.32 40.79
C THR A 408 41.54 0.68 40.90
N GLY A 409 40.46 0.26 41.56
CA GLY A 409 39.42 1.13 42.13
C GLY A 409 38.46 0.33 43.00
N GLU A 410 38.65 0.41 44.31
CA GLU A 410 37.95 -0.31 45.38
C GLU A 410 36.45 0.05 45.47
N CYS A 411 35.60 -0.90 45.89
CA CYS A 411 34.61 -0.69 46.97
C CYS A 411 33.84 -1.98 47.35
N GLN A 412 34.24 -2.54 48.49
CA GLN A 412 33.45 -3.12 49.57
C GLN A 412 32.19 -3.95 49.26
N THR A 413 32.35 -5.27 49.43
CA THR A 413 31.29 -6.24 49.72
C THR A 413 30.91 -6.22 51.20
N MET A 414 29.62 -6.12 51.51
CA MET A 414 29.06 -6.62 52.78
C MET A 414 28.04 -7.74 52.47
N SER A 415 28.37 -8.93 52.94
CA SER A 415 27.46 -10.07 53.07
C SER A 415 26.49 -9.86 54.22
N LEU A 416 25.26 -10.37 54.09
CA LEU A 416 24.53 -10.96 55.20
C LEU A 416 23.43 -11.90 54.69
N ASP A 417 23.55 -13.15 55.15
CA ASP A 417 22.58 -14.23 55.08
C ASP A 417 21.28 -13.91 55.83
N GLY A 418 20.17 -14.56 55.44
CA GLY A 418 19.03 -14.77 56.35
C GLY A 418 17.65 -14.97 55.70
N LEU A 419 17.27 -16.23 55.49
CA LEU A 419 15.89 -16.77 55.29
C LEU A 419 14.86 -16.23 56.34
N PRO A 420 13.51 -16.35 56.18
CA PRO A 420 12.79 -17.50 55.61
C PRO A 420 11.48 -17.21 54.84
N ALA A 421 10.79 -18.32 54.51
CA ALA A 421 9.72 -18.50 53.54
C ALA A 421 8.26 -18.25 54.03
N GLN A 422 7.39 -17.93 53.05
CA GLN A 422 5.92 -18.11 52.91
C GLN A 422 4.95 -17.36 53.86
N PRO A 423 3.66 -17.13 53.51
CA PRO A 423 2.83 -17.67 52.39
C PRO A 423 2.07 -16.62 51.53
N PRO A 424 1.29 -17.02 50.50
CA PRO A 424 0.57 -16.12 49.60
C PRO A 424 -0.87 -15.88 50.07
N ASP A 425 -1.43 -14.67 49.86
CA ASP A 425 -2.86 -14.53 49.62
C ASP A 425 -3.34 -13.11 49.19
N LEU A 426 -4.30 -13.14 48.27
CA LEU A 426 -5.44 -12.23 48.07
C LEU A 426 -5.28 -10.86 47.35
N LEU A 427 -5.75 -10.88 46.09
CA LEU A 427 -6.83 -10.05 45.53
C LEU A 427 -6.90 -8.57 45.94
N ASN A 428 -6.63 -7.66 45.00
CA ASN A 428 -7.39 -6.41 44.83
C ASN A 428 -7.09 -5.77 43.45
N THR A 429 -8.00 -5.96 42.50
CA THR A 429 -8.12 -5.14 41.29
C THR A 429 -9.07 -3.96 41.56
N PRO A 430 -8.74 -2.72 41.16
CA PRO A 430 -9.65 -1.59 41.30
C PRO A 430 -10.71 -1.55 40.18
N PRO A 431 -11.88 -0.93 40.43
CA PRO A 431 -13.04 -1.04 39.56
C PRO A 431 -12.93 -0.13 38.34
N THR A 432 -13.19 -0.71 37.15
CA THR A 432 -13.38 0.02 35.90
C THR A 432 -14.79 0.63 35.88
N LEU A 433 -14.85 1.96 35.83
CA LEU A 433 -16.09 2.72 35.67
C LEU A 433 -16.62 2.53 34.23
N ASN A 434 -17.73 1.80 34.12
CA ASN A 434 -18.51 1.62 32.91
C ASN A 434 -19.34 2.89 32.63
N ILE A 435 -18.84 3.78 31.76
CA ILE A 435 -19.65 4.86 31.18
C ILE A 435 -20.24 4.34 29.88
N ARG A 436 -21.53 3.99 29.91
CA ARG A 436 -22.35 3.72 28.72
C ARG A 436 -22.55 5.04 27.96
N SER A 437 -21.77 5.25 26.90
CA SER A 437 -22.13 6.19 25.84
C SER A 437 -23.09 5.48 24.88
N SER A 438 -24.35 5.93 24.85
CA SER A 438 -25.32 5.52 23.84
C SER A 438 -24.96 6.19 22.51
N SER A 439 -24.17 5.49 21.69
CA SER A 439 -23.97 5.84 20.28
C SER A 439 -25.23 5.50 19.49
N PRO A 440 -25.72 6.39 18.61
CA PRO A 440 -26.88 6.09 17.78
C PRO A 440 -26.54 4.97 16.78
N GLU A 441 -27.40 3.96 16.70
CA GLU A 441 -27.30 2.89 15.71
C GLU A 441 -27.34 3.48 14.28
N PRO A 442 -26.48 3.00 13.36
CA PRO A 442 -26.53 3.42 11.97
C PRO A 442 -27.83 2.94 11.29
N PRO A 443 -28.35 3.70 10.30
CA PRO A 443 -29.59 3.34 9.60
C PRO A 443 -29.48 2.00 8.85
N GLU A 444 -30.57 1.23 8.81
CA GLU A 444 -30.71 -0.15 8.29
C GLU A 444 -30.21 -0.40 6.85
N TRP A 445 -29.88 0.62 6.06
CA TRP A 445 -29.24 0.43 4.74
C TRP A 445 -27.71 0.24 4.82
N LEU A 446 -27.10 0.43 5.99
CA LEU A 446 -25.71 0.07 6.28
C LEU A 446 -25.54 -1.38 6.77
N SER A 447 -26.62 -2.05 7.21
CA SER A 447 -26.58 -3.44 7.69
C SER A 447 -26.70 -4.51 6.59
N CYS A 448 -26.82 -4.13 5.32
CA CYS A 448 -26.96 -5.06 4.19
C CYS A 448 -25.72 -5.21 3.32
N VAL A 449 -24.55 -4.72 3.76
CA VAL A 449 -23.27 -5.03 3.13
C VAL A 449 -22.46 -5.83 4.12
N ASP A 450 -22.76 -7.13 4.21
CA ASP A 450 -21.86 -8.08 4.87
C ASP A 450 -20.49 -7.97 4.21
N GLN A 451 -19.45 -7.79 5.02
CA GLN A 451 -18.04 -7.66 4.59
C GLN A 451 -17.48 -8.96 3.98
N THR A 452 -18.30 -9.98 3.72
CA THR A 452 -17.83 -11.34 3.40
C THR A 452 -17.86 -11.71 1.91
N ASP A 453 -18.58 -10.99 1.05
CA ASP A 453 -18.81 -11.47 -0.34
C ASP A 453 -18.33 -10.51 -1.44
N HIS A 454 -17.44 -9.55 -1.15
CA HIS A 454 -16.69 -8.91 -2.23
C HIS A 454 -15.46 -9.78 -2.56
N PRO A 455 -15.38 -10.39 -3.76
CA PRO A 455 -14.29 -11.32 -4.12
C PRO A 455 -12.90 -10.70 -4.10
N PHE A 456 -12.81 -9.36 -3.98
CA PHE A 456 -11.56 -8.61 -3.95
C PHE A 456 -10.97 -8.38 -2.54
N CYS A 457 -11.65 -8.77 -1.45
CA CYS A 457 -11.25 -8.38 -0.09
C CYS A 457 -11.08 -9.54 0.91
N SER A 458 -10.92 -10.78 0.43
CA SER A 458 -10.85 -12.00 1.27
C SER A 458 -9.44 -12.40 1.74
N GLN A 459 -8.41 -11.58 1.50
CA GLN A 459 -7.08 -11.88 2.02
C GLN A 459 -7.02 -11.62 3.54
N SER A 460 -6.42 -12.58 4.25
CA SER A 460 -6.09 -12.59 5.68
C SER A 460 -5.67 -11.21 6.20
N PRO A 461 -5.93 -10.85 7.48
CA PRO A 461 -5.67 -9.52 8.03
C PRO A 461 -4.21 -9.13 7.82
N SER A 462 -3.95 -8.47 6.70
CA SER A 462 -2.64 -7.99 6.31
C SER A 462 -2.22 -7.03 7.41
N ALA A 463 -0.97 -7.15 7.85
CA ALA A 463 -0.39 -6.22 8.80
C ALA A 463 -0.76 -4.79 8.38
N LYS A 464 -1.12 -3.93 9.35
CA LYS A 464 -1.49 -2.54 9.08
C LYS A 464 -0.31 -1.83 8.42
N LEU A 465 -0.31 -1.78 7.09
CA LEU A 465 0.63 -1.00 6.30
C LEU A 465 0.24 0.48 6.44
N PHE A 466 1.24 1.37 6.52
CA PHE A 466 1.07 2.81 6.65
C PHE A 466 0.48 3.27 7.99
N PRO A 467 1.08 2.97 9.15
CA PRO A 467 0.49 3.26 10.46
C PRO A 467 0.28 4.75 10.75
N THR A 468 1.01 5.65 10.07
CA THR A 468 1.04 7.09 10.31
C THR A 468 0.66 7.95 9.10
N LEU A 469 0.27 7.33 7.98
CA LEU A 469 -0.09 8.03 6.76
C LEU A 469 -1.39 8.80 6.93
N THR A 470 -1.29 10.13 6.89
CA THR A 470 -2.42 11.05 7.04
C THR A 470 -2.94 11.56 5.70
N HIS A 471 -2.07 11.67 4.70
CA HIS A 471 -2.37 12.18 3.36
C HIS A 471 -1.91 11.18 2.29
N LEU A 472 -2.82 10.83 1.39
CA LEU A 472 -2.56 9.96 0.23
C LEU A 472 -3.03 10.68 -1.04
N SER A 473 -2.11 10.93 -1.97
CA SER A 473 -2.43 11.46 -3.29
C SER A 473 -1.98 10.47 -4.36
N VAL A 474 -2.90 10.03 -5.21
CA VAL A 474 -2.60 9.07 -6.28
C VAL A 474 -3.16 9.59 -7.59
N THR A 475 -2.28 9.87 -8.54
CA THR A 475 -2.61 10.07 -9.95
C THR A 475 -1.98 8.95 -10.76
N GLY A 476 -2.75 8.20 -11.53
CA GLY A 476 -2.18 7.13 -12.38
C GLY A 476 -3.22 6.17 -12.97
N SER A 477 -2.75 5.03 -13.46
CA SER A 477 -3.58 4.01 -14.11
C SER A 477 -4.47 3.25 -13.14
N LEU A 478 -5.46 2.54 -13.70
CA LEU A 478 -6.38 1.71 -12.94
C LEU A 478 -5.70 0.59 -12.16
N VAL A 479 -4.69 -0.03 -12.77
CA VAL A 479 -3.98 -1.17 -12.20
C VAL A 479 -3.19 -0.74 -10.97
N LEU A 480 -2.49 0.40 -11.05
CA LEU A 480 -1.81 1.00 -9.90
C LEU A 480 -2.79 1.27 -8.76
N LEU A 481 -3.94 1.88 -9.08
CA LEU A 481 -4.93 2.22 -8.07
C LEU A 481 -5.50 0.97 -7.37
N ARG A 482 -5.74 -0.13 -8.09
CA ARG A 482 -6.17 -1.42 -7.49
C ARG A 482 -5.17 -1.90 -6.43
N ASP A 483 -3.88 -1.87 -6.75
CA ASP A 483 -2.82 -2.31 -5.84
C ASP A 483 -2.68 -1.38 -4.63
N ILE A 484 -2.78 -0.06 -4.83
CA ILE A 484 -2.76 0.93 -3.73
C ILE A 484 -3.95 0.70 -2.79
N ILE A 485 -5.16 0.49 -3.33
CA ILE A 485 -6.35 0.21 -2.52
C ILE A 485 -6.13 -1.05 -1.68
N GLY A 486 -5.54 -2.10 -2.26
CA GLY A 486 -5.22 -3.33 -1.53
C GLY A 486 -4.23 -3.09 -0.39
N ALA A 487 -3.13 -2.40 -0.69
CA ALA A 487 -2.01 -2.24 0.23
C ALA A 487 -2.20 -1.13 1.29
N VAL A 488 -2.87 -0.02 0.99
CA VAL A 488 -2.92 1.13 1.92
C VAL A 488 -4.00 0.93 2.97
N SER A 489 -3.59 0.70 4.22
CA SER A 489 -4.48 0.51 5.38
C SER A 489 -4.03 1.35 6.58
N SER A 490 -4.27 2.66 6.52
CA SER A 490 -3.94 3.55 7.64
C SER A 490 -5.17 3.90 8.51
N PRO A 491 -5.08 3.77 9.85
CA PRO A 491 -6.15 4.19 10.75
C PRO A 491 -6.25 5.71 10.94
N VAL A 492 -5.26 6.47 10.47
CA VAL A 492 -5.19 7.94 10.61
C VAL A 492 -5.29 8.67 9.27
N LEU A 493 -5.65 7.95 8.21
CA LEU A 493 -5.88 8.55 6.90
C LEU A 493 -7.07 9.51 7.00
N SER A 494 -6.87 10.75 6.57
CA SER A 494 -7.91 11.80 6.67
C SER A 494 -8.00 12.69 5.44
N ASP A 495 -7.09 12.46 4.48
CA ASP A 495 -6.97 13.25 3.28
C ASP A 495 -6.54 12.35 2.13
N VAL A 496 -7.50 12.03 1.26
CA VAL A 496 -7.29 11.15 0.11
C VAL A 496 -7.66 11.87 -1.17
N ASP A 497 -6.69 11.98 -2.07
CA ASP A 497 -6.83 12.55 -3.40
C ASP A 497 -6.56 11.49 -4.46
N ILE A 498 -7.60 11.06 -5.17
CA ILE A 498 -7.50 10.06 -6.23
C ILE A 498 -7.80 10.72 -7.57
N ARG A 499 -6.88 10.54 -8.52
CA ARG A 499 -7.03 10.91 -9.91
C ARG A 499 -6.69 9.74 -10.83
N VAL A 500 -7.70 9.13 -11.42
CA VAL A 500 -7.47 8.04 -12.38
C VAL A 500 -7.28 8.63 -13.77
N VAL A 501 -6.19 8.22 -14.43
CA VAL A 501 -5.93 8.48 -15.84
C VAL A 501 -6.03 7.15 -16.56
N ALA A 502 -7.21 6.85 -17.11
CA ALA A 502 -7.44 5.59 -17.80
C ALA A 502 -6.91 5.64 -19.24
N SER A 503 -6.04 4.69 -19.57
CA SER A 503 -5.51 4.53 -20.94
C SER A 503 -6.50 3.75 -21.82
N ARG A 504 -6.37 3.89 -23.15
CA ARG A 504 -7.25 3.20 -24.10
C ARG A 504 -7.02 1.69 -24.03
N GLY A 505 -8.07 0.93 -23.75
CA GLY A 505 -8.04 -0.54 -23.74
C GLY A 505 -7.84 -1.18 -22.37
N GLU A 506 -7.64 -0.39 -21.31
CA GLU A 506 -7.80 -0.88 -19.95
C GLU A 506 -9.27 -1.29 -19.74
N GLY A 507 -9.51 -2.45 -19.14
CA GLY A 507 -10.85 -3.02 -18.93
C GLY A 507 -11.77 -2.03 -18.23
N LEU A 508 -12.61 -1.33 -19.00
CA LEU A 508 -13.49 -0.26 -18.49
C LEU A 508 -14.50 -0.77 -17.45
N ASP A 509 -14.85 -2.06 -17.50
CA ASP A 509 -15.69 -2.70 -16.48
C ASP A 509 -14.98 -2.75 -15.12
N ASP A 510 -13.65 -2.92 -15.12
CA ASP A 510 -12.86 -2.93 -13.89
C ASP A 510 -12.69 -1.53 -13.31
N ALA A 511 -12.68 -0.52 -14.17
CA ALA A 511 -12.65 0.88 -13.76
C ALA A 511 -13.84 1.25 -12.86
N SER A 512 -15.04 0.78 -13.24
CA SER A 512 -16.26 0.98 -12.46
C SER A 512 -16.20 0.27 -11.10
N LYS A 513 -15.70 -0.97 -11.07
CA LYS A 513 -15.48 -1.72 -9.82
C LYS A 513 -14.43 -1.04 -8.93
N ILE A 514 -13.35 -0.52 -9.51
CA ILE A 514 -12.31 0.20 -8.77
C ILE A 514 -12.87 1.50 -8.19
N ALA A 515 -13.70 2.24 -8.93
CA ALA A 515 -14.39 3.40 -8.40
C ALA A 515 -15.31 3.04 -7.21
N GLU A 516 -16.03 1.91 -7.29
CA GLU A 516 -16.82 1.40 -6.15
C GLU A 516 -15.95 1.07 -4.95
N LEU A 517 -14.81 0.40 -5.17
CA LEU A 517 -13.86 0.05 -4.12
C LEU A 517 -13.27 1.30 -3.45
N VAL A 518 -12.86 2.32 -4.22
CA VAL A 518 -12.40 3.61 -3.67
C VAL A 518 -13.50 4.26 -2.85
N ALA A 519 -14.69 4.39 -3.43
CA ALA A 519 -15.83 5.05 -2.79
C ALA A 519 -16.28 4.31 -1.52
N PHE A 520 -16.08 2.99 -1.43
CA PHE A 520 -16.39 2.22 -0.24
C PHE A 520 -15.27 2.31 0.81
N ARG A 521 -14.01 2.17 0.41
CA ARG A 521 -12.87 2.10 1.34
C ARG A 521 -12.55 3.45 1.97
N TRP A 522 -12.61 4.54 1.20
CA TRP A 522 -12.18 5.88 1.64
C TRP A 522 -13.32 6.89 1.65
N PHE A 523 -14.57 6.43 1.76
CA PHE A 523 -15.77 7.27 1.76
C PHE A 523 -15.67 8.50 2.68
N SER A 524 -15.15 8.32 3.89
CA SER A 524 -15.03 9.35 4.94
C SER A 524 -13.88 10.32 4.74
N ASP A 525 -12.87 9.94 3.96
CA ASP A 525 -11.55 10.59 3.96
C ASP A 525 -11.19 11.17 2.59
N ILE A 526 -11.93 10.80 1.55
CA ILE A 526 -11.74 11.30 0.19
C ILE A 526 -12.09 12.77 0.04
N ARG A 527 -11.14 13.57 -0.42
CA ARG A 527 -11.32 15.00 -0.72
C ARG A 527 -11.44 15.23 -2.21
N THR A 528 -10.51 14.69 -2.97
CA THR A 528 -10.53 14.76 -4.42
C THR A 528 -10.78 13.39 -5.01
N PHE A 529 -11.79 13.28 -5.87
CA PHE A 529 -11.98 12.14 -6.74
C PHE A 529 -12.14 12.64 -8.17
N ALA A 530 -11.12 12.40 -8.99
CA ALA A 530 -11.09 12.71 -10.40
C ALA A 530 -10.93 11.41 -11.20
N PHE A 531 -11.74 11.24 -12.22
CA PHE A 531 -11.68 10.09 -13.09
C PHE A 531 -11.74 10.58 -14.53
N ASP A 532 -10.58 10.55 -15.17
CA ASP A 532 -10.37 11.08 -16.51
C ASP A 532 -10.13 9.91 -17.47
N VAL A 533 -11.11 9.65 -18.34
CA VAL A 533 -10.92 8.78 -19.51
C VAL A 533 -10.38 9.65 -20.63
N GLY A 534 -9.22 9.27 -21.18
CA GLY A 534 -8.61 9.97 -22.31
C GLY A 534 -9.58 10.12 -23.49
N PRO A 535 -9.31 11.01 -24.45
CA PRO A 535 -10.22 11.28 -25.56
C PRO A 535 -10.62 9.97 -26.25
N LEU A 536 -11.93 9.69 -26.22
CA LEU A 536 -12.53 8.54 -26.89
C LEU A 536 -12.43 8.75 -28.40
N ASP A 537 -12.24 7.67 -29.15
CA ASP A 537 -12.41 7.74 -30.61
C ASP A 537 -13.87 8.09 -30.92
N ASP A 538 -14.11 8.78 -32.04
CA ASP A 538 -15.45 9.26 -32.43
C ASP A 538 -16.53 8.15 -32.48
N ASN A 539 -16.10 6.89 -32.56
CA ASN A 539 -16.97 5.70 -32.61
C ASN A 539 -17.01 4.89 -31.31
N ALA A 540 -16.20 5.21 -30.30
CA ALA A 540 -16.16 4.47 -29.05
C ALA A 540 -17.28 4.92 -28.11
N THR A 541 -18.07 3.96 -27.61
CA THR A 541 -19.06 4.24 -26.57
C THR A 541 -18.32 4.58 -25.27
N ALA A 542 -18.67 5.71 -24.67
CA ALA A 542 -18.15 6.08 -23.36
C ALA A 542 -18.51 5.01 -22.30
N PRO A 543 -17.59 4.68 -21.39
CA PRO A 543 -17.85 3.70 -20.35
C PRO A 543 -18.88 4.19 -19.33
N THR A 544 -19.69 3.27 -18.82
CA THR A 544 -20.67 3.58 -17.77
C THR A 544 -20.02 3.54 -16.39
N PHE A 545 -20.12 4.65 -15.66
CA PHE A 545 -19.67 4.78 -14.29
C PHE A 545 -20.72 4.21 -13.33
N SER A 546 -20.28 3.53 -12.27
CA SER A 546 -21.19 2.92 -11.30
C SER A 546 -22.08 3.95 -10.60
N ASN A 547 -23.40 3.71 -10.67
CA ASN A 547 -24.41 4.46 -9.93
C ASN A 547 -24.21 4.35 -8.41
N SER A 548 -23.74 3.20 -7.93
CA SER A 548 -23.52 2.96 -6.50
C SER A 548 -22.33 3.79 -6.00
N ALA A 549 -21.21 3.78 -6.74
CA ALA A 549 -20.04 4.61 -6.46
C ALA A 549 -20.39 6.09 -6.52
N PHE A 550 -21.10 6.51 -7.56
CA PHE A 550 -21.47 7.92 -7.76
C PHE A 550 -22.32 8.46 -6.62
N ARG A 551 -23.36 7.71 -6.19
CA ARG A 551 -24.20 8.10 -5.05
C ARG A 551 -23.40 8.18 -3.76
N LYS A 552 -22.51 7.19 -3.51
CA LYS A 552 -21.62 7.22 -2.34
C LYS A 552 -20.73 8.47 -2.36
N LEU A 553 -19.98 8.69 -3.43
CA LEU A 553 -19.09 9.85 -3.55
C LEU A 553 -19.84 11.18 -3.37
N LEU A 554 -21.02 11.33 -3.97
CA LEU A 554 -21.86 12.50 -3.79
C LEU A 554 -22.35 12.73 -2.35
N HIS A 555 -22.54 11.66 -1.58
CA HIS A 555 -22.96 11.73 -0.18
C HIS A 555 -21.78 11.85 0.79
N SER A 556 -20.54 11.81 0.30
CA SER A 556 -19.37 12.01 1.14
C SER A 556 -19.36 13.42 1.72
N SER A 557 -19.09 13.54 3.03
CA SER A 557 -18.97 14.83 3.71
C SER A 557 -17.59 15.47 3.58
N SER A 558 -16.58 14.70 3.14
CA SER A 558 -15.19 15.14 3.00
C SER A 558 -14.86 15.62 1.59
N ILE A 559 -15.60 15.13 0.58
CA ILE A 559 -15.30 15.44 -0.82
C ILE A 559 -15.45 16.94 -1.11
N THR A 560 -14.38 17.52 -1.67
CA THR A 560 -14.32 18.91 -2.13
C THR A 560 -14.35 18.99 -3.65
N GLN A 561 -13.86 17.95 -4.34
CA GLN A 561 -13.80 17.90 -5.80
C GLN A 561 -14.21 16.52 -6.31
N LEU A 562 -15.25 16.50 -7.15
CA LEU A 562 -15.71 15.31 -7.87
C LEU A 562 -15.68 15.61 -9.37
N GLN A 563 -14.79 14.93 -10.10
CA GLN A 563 -14.64 15.10 -11.54
C GLN A 563 -14.75 13.76 -12.26
N LEU A 564 -15.67 13.67 -13.20
CA LEU A 564 -15.90 12.48 -14.02
C LEU A 564 -15.91 12.91 -15.48
N THR A 565 -14.79 12.74 -16.17
CA THR A 565 -14.62 13.13 -17.57
C THR A 565 -14.51 11.91 -18.49
N GLY A 566 -15.21 11.95 -19.62
CA GLY A 566 -15.25 10.83 -20.58
C GLY A 566 -16.11 9.63 -20.17
N TRP A 567 -16.93 9.75 -19.12
CA TRP A 567 -17.85 8.70 -18.65
C TRP A 567 -19.28 8.91 -19.14
N THR A 568 -20.14 7.91 -18.97
CA THR A 568 -21.60 8.04 -18.91
C THR A 568 -22.10 7.57 -17.55
N ILE A 569 -23.17 8.17 -17.04
CA ILE A 569 -23.82 7.70 -15.82
C ILE A 569 -25.24 7.32 -16.19
N GLU A 570 -25.55 6.02 -16.11
CA GLU A 570 -26.89 5.53 -16.33
C GLU A 570 -27.82 6.11 -15.27
N GLU A 571 -29.01 6.55 -15.69
CA GLU A 571 -29.98 7.13 -14.75
C GLU A 571 -29.38 8.28 -13.90
N LEU A 572 -28.45 9.07 -14.47
CA LEU A 572 -27.87 10.25 -13.81
C LEU A 572 -28.95 11.07 -13.10
N GLU A 573 -30.09 11.21 -13.76
CA GLU A 573 -31.27 11.88 -13.24
C GLU A 573 -31.80 11.28 -11.92
N ILE A 574 -31.92 9.96 -11.84
CA ILE A 574 -32.38 9.24 -10.64
C ILE A 574 -31.33 9.36 -9.54
N ASN A 575 -30.04 9.22 -9.87
CA ASN A 575 -28.95 9.38 -8.92
C ASN A 575 -28.90 10.77 -8.30
N LEU A 576 -29.11 11.82 -9.11
CA LEU A 576 -29.18 13.19 -8.63
C LEU A 576 -30.42 13.43 -7.78
N THR A 577 -31.55 12.78 -8.07
CA THR A 577 -32.73 12.88 -7.18
C THR A 577 -32.50 12.19 -5.84
N ALA A 578 -31.61 11.20 -5.75
CA ALA A 578 -31.26 10.57 -4.48
C ALA A 578 -30.61 11.56 -3.49
N LEU A 579 -29.92 12.60 -3.97
CA LEU A 579 -29.40 13.69 -3.13
C LEU A 579 -30.50 14.37 -2.29
N SER A 580 -31.74 14.38 -2.79
CA SER A 580 -32.87 15.00 -2.09
C SER A 580 -33.37 14.18 -0.90
N GLN A 581 -33.05 12.88 -0.86
CA GLN A 581 -33.49 11.97 0.20
C GLN A 581 -32.54 12.01 1.40
N VAL A 582 -31.30 12.46 1.21
CA VAL A 582 -30.32 12.61 2.29
C VAL A 582 -30.53 13.94 2.98
N LYS A 583 -30.64 13.90 4.31
CA LYS A 583 -30.75 15.10 5.15
C LYS A 583 -29.56 16.02 4.80
N PRO A 584 -29.79 17.31 4.50
CA PRO A 584 -28.72 18.22 4.10
C PRO A 584 -27.70 18.33 5.22
N GLY A 585 -26.59 17.60 5.09
CA GLY A 585 -25.36 17.89 5.79
C GLY A 585 -24.63 19.01 5.05
N PRO A 586 -23.68 19.68 5.70
CA PRO A 586 -22.82 20.64 5.02
C PRO A 586 -21.91 19.88 4.04
N SER A 587 -22.33 19.78 2.79
CA SER A 587 -21.45 19.31 1.72
C SER A 587 -20.28 20.27 1.61
N LYS A 588 -19.05 19.73 1.51
CA LYS A 588 -17.84 20.52 1.24
C LYS A 588 -17.51 20.59 -0.25
N LEU A 589 -18.40 20.07 -1.10
CA LEU A 589 -18.19 19.98 -2.54
C LEU A 589 -18.09 21.37 -3.16
N GLN A 590 -16.89 21.72 -3.62
CA GLN A 590 -16.59 22.99 -4.28
C GLN A 590 -16.62 22.85 -5.81
N THR A 591 -16.16 21.71 -6.32
CA THR A 591 -16.05 21.45 -7.76
C THR A 591 -16.78 20.17 -8.13
N LEU A 592 -17.74 20.26 -9.06
CA LEU A 592 -18.46 19.12 -9.62
C LEU A 592 -18.37 19.15 -11.14
N THR A 593 -17.71 18.16 -11.73
CA THR A 593 -17.69 17.94 -13.18
C THR A 593 -18.43 16.66 -13.50
N LEU A 594 -19.58 16.79 -14.15
CA LEU A 594 -20.45 15.67 -14.54
C LEU A 594 -20.27 15.34 -16.03
N PRO A 595 -20.32 14.05 -16.39
CA PRO A 595 -20.30 13.66 -17.78
C PRO A 595 -21.60 14.07 -18.47
N CYS A 596 -21.50 14.96 -19.46
CA CYS A 596 -22.60 15.30 -20.35
C CYS A 596 -22.23 14.85 -21.76
N HIS A 597 -22.64 13.64 -22.14
CA HIS A 597 -22.40 13.15 -23.50
C HIS A 597 -23.31 13.91 -24.47
N PRO A 598 -22.81 14.40 -25.62
CA PRO A 598 -23.63 15.08 -26.63
C PRO A 598 -24.83 14.27 -27.19
N GLY A 599 -24.90 12.95 -26.93
CA GLY A 599 -26.02 12.09 -27.33
C GLY A 599 -27.11 11.91 -26.27
N THR A 600 -26.91 12.36 -25.03
CA THR A 600 -27.94 12.28 -23.98
C THR A 600 -28.71 13.61 -23.90
N ALA A 601 -29.91 13.59 -23.33
CA ALA A 601 -30.79 14.77 -23.21
C ALA A 601 -30.22 15.93 -22.34
N GLY A 602 -28.95 15.87 -21.97
CA GLY A 602 -28.28 16.82 -21.08
C GLY A 602 -28.86 16.80 -19.66
N ILE A 603 -28.41 17.75 -18.83
CA ILE A 603 -28.95 17.95 -17.49
C ILE A 603 -29.96 19.09 -17.53
N SER A 604 -31.22 18.81 -17.20
CA SER A 604 -32.26 19.86 -17.12
C SER A 604 -31.89 20.93 -16.07
N LEU A 605 -32.23 22.19 -16.32
CA LEU A 605 -32.01 23.29 -15.36
C LEU A 605 -32.65 23.03 -13.99
N LYS A 606 -33.80 22.35 -13.95
CA LYS A 606 -34.46 21.94 -12.70
C LYS A 606 -33.54 21.07 -11.83
N LYS A 607 -32.76 20.17 -12.45
CA LYS A 607 -31.82 19.25 -11.77
C LYS A 607 -30.55 19.97 -11.33
N LEU A 608 -30.03 20.89 -12.13
CA LEU A 608 -28.95 21.77 -11.69
C LEU A 608 -29.37 22.60 -10.47
N GLY A 609 -30.61 23.10 -10.45
CA GLY A 609 -31.18 23.77 -9.28
C GLY A 609 -31.27 22.86 -8.04
N TYR A 610 -31.49 21.56 -8.22
CA TYR A 610 -31.42 20.60 -7.11
C TYR A 610 -30.00 20.40 -6.60
N ILE A 611 -29.03 20.20 -7.50
CA ILE A 611 -27.62 20.08 -7.11
C ILE A 611 -27.18 21.31 -6.33
N ALA A 612 -27.40 22.52 -6.86
CA ALA A 612 -27.03 23.77 -6.21
C ALA A 612 -27.72 23.99 -4.86
N LYS A 613 -28.89 23.38 -4.62
CA LYS A 613 -29.57 23.46 -3.33
C LYS A 613 -28.95 22.54 -2.27
N HIS A 614 -28.45 21.38 -2.68
CA HIS A 614 -27.91 20.35 -1.79
C HIS A 614 -26.38 20.39 -1.66
N CYS A 615 -25.71 20.98 -2.65
CA CYS A 615 -24.29 21.27 -2.71
C CYS A 615 -24.13 22.78 -3.02
N PRO A 616 -24.42 23.65 -2.04
CA PRO A 616 -24.49 25.11 -2.23
C PRO A 616 -23.15 25.79 -2.46
#